data_AF-A0A438KJY7-F1
#
_entry.id   AF-A0A438KJY7-F1
#
_cell.length_a   1.000
_cell.length_b   1.000
_cell.length_c   1.000
_cell.angle_alpha   90.00
_cell.angle_beta   90.00
_cell.angle_gamma   90.00
#
_symmetry.space_group_name_H-M   'P 1'
#
loop_
_entity.id
_entity.type
_entity.pdbx_description
1 polymer ?
#
loop_
_entity_poly.entity_id
_entity_poly.type
_entity_poly.pdbx_seq_one_letter_code
_entity_poly.pdbx_strand_id
1 'polypeptide(L)'
;MVVNPEPPKQQPLTWYKAVVDPPSGNEPIGLDMVHMGKGLAWLNGEEIGRYWPRKSSIHDKCVQECDYRGKFMPNKCSTGCGEPTQRW
;
A
#
# COMPACT_ATOMS: atom_id res chain seq x y z
N MET A 1 21.45 26.54 12.36
CA MET A 1 20.09 25.97 12.30
C MET A 1 19.91 25.42 10.90
N VAL A 2 19.81 24.11 10.72
CA VAL A 2 19.53 23.52 9.40
C VAL A 2 18.04 23.65 9.18
N VAL A 3 17.65 24.58 8.31
CA VAL A 3 16.27 24.66 7.83
C VAL A 3 16.09 23.47 6.89
N ASN A 4 15.41 22.42 7.36
CA ASN A 4 14.92 21.40 6.44
C ASN A 4 13.71 22.01 5.73
N PRO A 5 13.79 22.26 4.41
CA PRO A 5 12.62 22.73 3.67
C PRO A 5 11.50 21.70 3.80
N GLU A 6 10.26 22.17 3.92
CA GLU A 6 9.11 21.26 3.91
C GLU A 6 9.15 20.38 2.65
N PRO A 7 8.90 19.07 2.77
CA PRO A 7 8.88 18.22 1.61
C PRO A 7 7.77 18.69 0.65
N PRO A 8 8.03 18.70 -0.67
CA PRO A 8 7.02 19.02 -1.67
C PRO A 8 5.79 18.14 -1.48
N LYS A 9 4.59 18.70 -1.65
CA LYS A 9 3.32 17.98 -1.53
C LYS A 9 2.63 17.98 -2.89
N GLN A 10 2.01 16.86 -3.25
CA GLN A 10 1.22 16.70 -4.48
C GLN A 10 2.02 17.02 -5.76
N GLN A 11 3.35 16.86 -5.73
CA GLN A 11 4.19 17.02 -6.91
C GLN A 11 4.44 15.66 -7.58
N PRO A 12 4.23 15.55 -8.90
CA PRO A 12 4.56 14.33 -9.63
C PRO A 12 6.08 14.15 -9.71
N LEU A 13 6.53 12.92 -9.97
CA LEU A 13 7.94 12.58 -10.23
C LEU A 13 8.92 13.09 -9.16
N THR A 14 8.54 12.93 -7.89
CA THR A 14 9.29 13.42 -6.74
C THR A 14 9.91 12.27 -5.95
N TRP A 15 11.17 12.44 -5.55
CA TRP A 15 11.86 11.54 -4.64
C TRP A 15 11.71 12.02 -3.20
N TYR A 16 11.31 11.10 -2.32
CA TYR A 16 11.27 11.33 -0.88
C TYR A 16 12.26 10.37 -0.21
N LYS A 17 12.95 10.86 0.83
CA LYS A 17 13.84 10.05 1.64
C LYS A 17 13.59 10.38 3.11
N ALA A 18 13.43 9.34 3.92
CA ALA A 18 13.37 9.43 5.37
C ALA A 18 14.40 8.48 5.97
N VAL A 19 14.93 8.86 7.14
CA VAL A 19 15.71 7.97 7.99
C VAL A 19 14.84 7.67 9.20
N VAL A 20 14.63 6.38 9.46
CA VAL A 20 13.77 5.91 10.54
C VAL A 20 14.53 4.87 11.35
N ASP A 21 14.32 4.87 12.67
CA ASP A 21 14.83 3.82 13.53
C ASP A 21 13.99 2.54 13.35
N PRO A 22 14.58 1.35 13.48
CA PRO A 22 13.84 0.10 13.39
C PRO A 22 12.82 0.01 14.54
N PRO A 23 11.59 -0.47 14.27
CA PRO A 23 10.63 -0.72 15.33
C PRO A 23 11.12 -1.84 16.26
N SER A 24 10.62 -1.87 17.49
CA SER A 24 10.93 -2.93 18.44
C SER A 24 10.19 -4.23 18.10
N GLY A 25 10.80 -5.38 18.45
CA GLY A 25 10.23 -6.70 18.23
C GLY A 25 10.70 -7.39 16.95
N ASN A 26 10.11 -8.55 16.66
CA ASN A 26 10.48 -9.41 15.53
C ASN A 26 9.30 -9.66 14.56
N GLU A 27 8.21 -8.92 14.74
CA GLU A 27 7.03 -9.07 13.89
C GLU A 27 7.28 -8.50 12.48
N PRO A 28 6.62 -9.05 11.44
CA PRO A 28 6.69 -8.49 10.10
C PRO A 28 6.24 -7.02 10.06
N ILE A 29 6.92 -6.23 9.25
CA ILE A 29 6.62 -4.80 9.05
C ILE A 29 6.12 -4.53 7.64
N GLY A 30 5.20 -3.58 7.50
CA GLY A 30 4.70 -3.09 6.22
C GLY A 30 4.70 -1.57 6.19
N LEU A 31 4.79 -0.99 4.99
CA LEU A 31 4.75 0.47 4.81
C LEU A 31 3.34 0.90 4.43
N ASP A 32 2.67 1.65 5.30
CA ASP A 32 1.37 2.22 4.96
C ASP A 32 1.51 3.35 3.94
N MET A 33 1.27 3.01 2.68
CA MET A 33 1.42 3.93 1.56
C MET A 33 0.11 4.65 1.20
N VAL A 34 -0.97 4.55 1.99
CA VAL A 34 -2.31 5.04 1.61
C VAL A 34 -2.38 6.52 1.20
N HIS A 35 -1.47 7.34 1.71
CA HIS A 35 -1.39 8.78 1.38
C HIS A 35 -0.45 9.10 0.22
N MET A 36 0.23 8.09 -0.33
CA MET A 36 1.07 8.20 -1.50
C MET A 36 0.26 7.96 -2.80
N GLY A 37 0.81 8.38 -3.93
CA GLY A 37 0.19 8.16 -5.25
C GLY A 37 0.54 6.81 -5.87
N LYS A 38 1.61 6.79 -6.67
CA LYS A 38 2.15 5.58 -7.32
C LYS A 38 3.65 5.74 -7.41
N GLY A 39 4.41 4.67 -7.15
CA GLY A 39 5.86 4.74 -7.23
C GLY A 39 6.55 3.41 -6.96
N LEU A 40 7.82 3.54 -6.62
CA LEU A 40 8.74 2.47 -6.22
C LEU A 40 9.29 2.84 -4.84
N ALA A 41 9.59 1.84 -4.02
CA ALA A 41 10.15 2.05 -2.69
C ALA A 41 11.45 1.25 -2.53
N TRP A 42 12.35 1.81 -1.72
CA TRP A 42 13.64 1.21 -1.36
C TRP A 42 13.82 1.27 0.15
N LEU A 43 14.49 0.26 0.70
CA LEU A 43 14.92 0.21 2.09
C LEU A 43 16.40 -0.15 2.13
N ASN A 44 17.22 0.71 2.72
CA ASN A 44 18.67 0.49 2.86
C ASN A 44 19.40 0.19 1.54
N GLY A 45 18.93 0.76 0.42
CA GLY A 45 19.50 0.55 -0.91
C GLY A 45 18.86 -0.59 -1.71
N GLU A 46 18.06 -1.44 -1.07
CA GLU A 46 17.38 -2.57 -1.71
C GLU A 46 15.98 -2.17 -2.17
N GLU A 47 15.60 -2.55 -3.40
CA GLU A 47 14.24 -2.33 -3.91
C GLU A 47 13.25 -3.24 -3.18
N ILE A 48 12.22 -2.66 -2.57
CA ILE A 48 11.15 -3.43 -1.90
C ILE A 48 9.86 -3.51 -2.76
N GLY A 49 9.86 -2.84 -3.92
CA GLY A 49 8.86 -3.02 -4.97
C GLY A 49 8.05 -1.78 -5.29
N ARG A 50 6.99 -1.99 -6.09
CA ARG A 50 6.06 -0.95 -6.53
C ARG A 50 4.94 -0.80 -5.52
N TYR A 51 4.56 0.45 -5.22
CA TYR A 51 3.32 0.75 -4.52
C TYR A 51 2.32 1.44 -5.44
N TRP A 52 1.06 1.05 -5.31
CA TRP A 52 -0.06 1.75 -5.94
C TRP A 52 -1.35 1.52 -5.14
N PRO A 53 -1.61 2.32 -4.08
CA PRO A 53 -2.81 2.25 -3.24
C PRO A 53 -4.05 2.81 -3.95
N ARG A 54 -4.31 2.37 -5.18
CA ARG A 54 -5.51 2.75 -5.94
C ARG A 54 -6.73 2.14 -5.26
N LYS A 55 -7.80 2.91 -5.06
CA LYS A 55 -9.07 2.34 -4.59
C LYS A 55 -9.70 1.43 -5.66
N SER A 56 -10.10 0.24 -5.25
CA SER A 56 -10.91 -0.67 -6.07
C SER A 56 -12.32 -0.10 -6.24
N SER A 57 -13.09 -0.63 -7.20
CA SER A 57 -14.47 -0.18 -7.40
C SER A 57 -15.35 -0.75 -6.29
N ILE A 58 -16.29 0.06 -5.78
CA ILE A 58 -17.34 -0.45 -4.89
C ILE A 58 -18.27 -1.45 -5.60
N HIS A 59 -18.26 -1.46 -6.94
CA HIS A 59 -19.08 -2.33 -7.78
C HIS A 59 -18.33 -3.60 -8.25
N ASP A 60 -17.10 -3.82 -7.78
CA ASP A 60 -16.40 -5.08 -8.02
C ASP A 60 -17.13 -6.24 -7.30
N LYS A 61 -16.87 -7.48 -7.71
CA LYS A 61 -17.61 -8.67 -7.25
C LYS A 61 -17.17 -9.15 -5.86
N CYS A 62 -17.16 -8.28 -4.87
CA CYS A 62 -16.92 -8.68 -3.49
C CYS A 62 -18.17 -9.28 -2.85
N VAL A 63 -17.94 -10.16 -1.87
CA VAL A 63 -18.99 -10.81 -1.09
C VAL A 63 -18.86 -10.43 0.38
N GLN A 64 -19.99 -10.41 1.10
CA GLN A 64 -19.99 -10.22 2.56
C GLN A 64 -19.58 -11.51 3.29
N GLU A 65 -19.97 -12.66 2.75
CA GLU A 65 -19.65 -13.98 3.28
C GLU A 65 -19.19 -14.90 2.14
N CYS A 66 -18.24 -15.79 2.44
CA CYS A 66 -17.67 -16.75 1.49
C CYS A 66 -17.96 -18.18 1.95
N ASP A 67 -18.70 -18.95 1.14
CA ASP A 67 -18.90 -20.39 1.37
C ASP A 67 -17.79 -21.20 0.68
N TYR A 68 -17.09 -22.03 1.45
CA TYR A 68 -16.02 -22.89 0.94
C TYR A 68 -16.55 -24.01 0.02
N ARG A 69 -17.81 -24.43 0.18
CA ARG A 69 -18.43 -25.53 -0.58
C ARG A 69 -18.75 -25.10 -2.01
N GLY A 70 -18.76 -26.06 -2.94
CA GLY A 70 -19.11 -25.83 -4.34
C GLY A 70 -17.96 -25.32 -5.22
N LYS A 71 -18.22 -25.19 -6.53
CA LYS A 71 -17.19 -24.87 -7.54
C LYS A 71 -16.51 -23.52 -7.25
N PHE A 72 -15.18 -23.51 -7.33
CA PHE A 72 -14.38 -22.30 -7.18
C PHE A 72 -14.44 -21.42 -8.45
N MET A 73 -14.50 -20.11 -8.24
CA MET A 73 -14.23 -19.08 -9.24
C MET A 73 -13.32 -18.02 -8.59
N PRO A 74 -12.40 -17.38 -9.33
CA PRO A 74 -11.46 -16.40 -8.76
C PRO A 74 -12.12 -15.26 -7.97
N ASN A 75 -13.34 -14.88 -8.36
CA ASN A 75 -14.11 -13.82 -7.73
C ASN A 75 -15.15 -14.32 -6.70
N LYS A 76 -15.12 -15.61 -6.34
CA LYS A 76 -16.14 -16.22 -5.45
C LYS A 76 -16.10 -15.60 -4.05
N CYS A 77 -14.90 -15.22 -3.60
CA CYS A 77 -14.63 -14.77 -2.23
C CYS A 77 -13.79 -13.50 -2.20
N SER A 78 -13.95 -12.63 -3.21
CA SER A 78 -13.24 -11.35 -3.22
C SER A 78 -13.74 -10.45 -2.09
N THR A 79 -12.82 -9.69 -1.51
CA THR A 79 -13.06 -8.72 -0.42
C THR A 79 -12.33 -7.41 -0.74
N GLY A 80 -12.57 -6.36 0.06
CA GLY A 80 -11.86 -5.09 -0.08
C GLY A 80 -12.31 -4.21 -1.25
N CYS A 81 -13.58 -4.33 -1.65
CA CYS A 81 -14.17 -3.40 -2.62
C CYS A 81 -14.29 -2.00 -2.03
N GLY A 82 -13.92 -0.97 -2.79
CA GLY A 82 -13.85 0.42 -2.33
C GLY A 82 -12.58 0.78 -1.55
N GLU A 83 -11.78 -0.23 -1.18
CA GLU A 83 -10.54 -0.06 -0.43
C GLU A 83 -9.32 0.03 -1.36
N PRO A 84 -8.16 0.55 -0.87
CA PRO A 84 -6.91 0.47 -1.61
C PRO A 84 -6.59 -0.98 -2.00
N THR A 85 -6.28 -1.21 -3.28
CA THR A 85 -5.91 -2.55 -3.80
C THR A 85 -4.67 -3.11 -3.12
N GLN A 86 -3.81 -2.22 -2.60
CA GLN A 86 -2.68 -2.54 -1.73
C GLN A 86 -2.41 -1.33 -0.83
N ARG A 87 -2.46 -1.51 0.48
CA ARG A 87 -2.15 -0.44 1.47
C ARG A 87 -0.74 -0.58 2.03
N TRP A 88 -0.36 -1.80 2.35
CA TRP A 88 0.92 -2.17 2.96
C TRP A 88 1.81 -2.97 2.00
#